data_AF-A0A4Q4YQK7-F1
#
_entry.id   AF-A0A4Q4YQK7-F1
#
_cell.length_a   1.000
_cell.length_b   1.000
_cell.length_c   1.000
_cell.angle_alpha   90.00
_cell.angle_beta   90.00
_cell.angle_gamma   90.00
#
_symmetry.space_group_name_H-M   'P 1'
#
loop_
_entity.id
_entity.type
_entity.pdbx_description
1 polymer ?
#
loop_
_entity_poly.entity_id
_entity_poly.type
_entity_poly.pdbx_seq_one_letter_code
_entity_poly.pdbx_strand_id
1 'polypeptide(L)'
;MHRRSATRRKSQAGRPVTAPTPASSAYATPASSALPSAYAPEAEADIDDEMARLPINALTLDVPIANAPKPKRTKQKPFRFLDLPYELRLEVYGYHFINTGEILDLDPDNYKRIHQKLAILRTCRTIYREASYLFYSTHPARIFPTHPGRFFNTKKPLLARLKPGQRGTLTSLELRLGPGWSKPPRGWVVKPELGLKDCVSVKKITVFVECDPGNDIFKGFRRAEGFYEGFSKSLLEKVLDEMPWVDYIEFDAWPSVKKSGALMRGLLEVVASRGLKRGWGSERGWTDAEEVEEPHKPLDLNAPILTTAQLHILLLHGASIEAVA
;
A
#
# COMPACT_ATOMS: atom_id res chain seq x y z
N MET A 1 36.24 -32.45 -2.85
CA MET A 1 35.67 -32.53 -4.22
C MET A 1 35.08 -33.91 -4.45
N HIS A 2 33.75 -34.08 -4.43
CA HIS A 2 33.10 -35.34 -4.86
C HIS A 2 31.88 -35.00 -5.72
N ARG A 3 31.94 -35.30 -7.03
CA ARG A 3 30.83 -35.17 -7.97
C ARG A 3 29.90 -36.38 -7.81
N ARG A 4 28.62 -36.16 -7.50
CA ARG A 4 27.58 -37.17 -7.74
C ARG A 4 26.93 -36.91 -9.10
N SER A 5 26.94 -37.93 -9.96
CA SER A 5 26.32 -37.91 -11.28
C SER A 5 24.80 -38.10 -11.18
N ALA A 6 24.05 -37.31 -11.95
CA ALA A 6 22.60 -37.44 -12.05
C ALA A 6 22.22 -38.33 -13.25
N THR A 7 21.49 -39.42 -13.01
CA THR A 7 20.97 -40.30 -14.07
C THR A 7 19.74 -39.67 -14.74
N ARG A 8 19.87 -39.49 -16.06
CA ARG A 8 18.94 -38.79 -16.96
C ARG A 8 17.74 -39.69 -17.29
N ARG A 9 16.54 -39.38 -16.78
CA ARG A 9 15.29 -40.02 -17.23
C ARG A 9 14.95 -39.57 -18.67
N LYS A 10 14.57 -40.52 -19.51
CA LYS A 10 14.21 -40.30 -20.92
C LYS A 10 12.79 -39.70 -21.04
N SER A 11 12.63 -38.81 -22.00
CA SER A 11 11.32 -38.37 -22.51
C SER A 11 10.71 -39.43 -23.42
N GLN A 12 9.40 -39.62 -23.34
CA GLN A 12 8.63 -40.40 -24.29
C GLN A 12 7.48 -39.53 -24.80
N ALA A 13 7.29 -39.49 -26.11
CA ALA A 13 6.37 -38.58 -26.78
C ALA A 13 5.33 -39.35 -27.63
N GLY A 14 4.10 -38.82 -27.64
CA GLY A 14 3.19 -38.85 -28.79
C GLY A 14 2.38 -40.13 -29.05
N ARG A 15 1.04 -40.03 -28.86
CA ARG A 15 0.02 -40.44 -29.85
C ARG A 15 -1.36 -39.82 -29.48
N PRO A 16 -2.40 -39.85 -30.36
CA PRO A 16 -2.88 -38.58 -30.90
C PRO A 16 -4.39 -38.29 -30.70
N VAL A 17 -4.82 -37.18 -31.30
CA VAL A 17 -6.18 -36.61 -31.38
C VAL A 17 -7.28 -37.62 -31.77
N THR A 18 -8.43 -37.51 -31.09
CA THR A 18 -9.76 -37.89 -31.61
C THR A 18 -10.86 -36.95 -31.11
N ALA A 19 -11.69 -36.48 -32.04
CA ALA A 19 -13.05 -35.93 -31.87
C ALA A 19 -13.91 -36.58 -32.97
N PRO A 20 -15.22 -36.85 -32.79
CA PRO A 20 -16.29 -35.83 -32.65
C PRO A 20 -17.21 -36.17 -31.43
N THR A 21 -18.51 -35.85 -31.28
CA THR A 21 -19.61 -35.27 -32.11
C THR A 21 -20.60 -34.52 -31.17
N PRO A 22 -21.58 -33.71 -31.66
CA PRO A 22 -22.46 -32.92 -30.80
C PRO A 22 -23.69 -33.71 -30.30
N ALA A 23 -24.24 -33.30 -29.15
CA ALA A 23 -25.56 -33.73 -28.69
C ALA A 23 -26.64 -32.76 -29.20
N SER A 24 -27.62 -33.29 -29.94
CA SER A 24 -28.78 -32.53 -30.44
C SER A 24 -29.99 -32.68 -29.53
N SER A 25 -30.89 -31.69 -29.62
CA SER A 25 -32.17 -31.60 -28.92
C SER A 25 -33.15 -32.76 -29.21
N ALA A 26 -33.90 -33.17 -28.19
CA ALA A 26 -35.22 -33.77 -28.31
C ALA A 26 -36.08 -33.41 -27.07
N TYR A 27 -37.38 -33.18 -27.28
CA TYR A 27 -38.30 -32.55 -26.33
C TYR A 27 -38.85 -33.46 -25.22
N ALA A 28 -39.20 -32.85 -24.08
CA ALA A 28 -40.45 -33.16 -23.37
C ALA A 28 -40.95 -31.92 -22.60
N THR A 29 -42.11 -31.38 -23.00
CA THR A 29 -42.79 -30.27 -22.32
C THR A 29 -43.66 -30.79 -21.17
N PRO A 30 -43.52 -30.30 -19.92
CA PRO A 30 -44.56 -30.46 -18.91
C PRO A 30 -45.64 -29.39 -19.12
N ALA A 31 -46.90 -29.81 -19.11
CA ALA A 31 -48.03 -28.89 -19.21
C ALA A 31 -48.18 -28.03 -17.93
N SER A 32 -48.84 -26.88 -18.09
CA SER A 32 -49.16 -25.94 -17.02
C SER A 32 -49.91 -26.58 -15.86
N SER A 33 -49.48 -26.31 -14.63
CA SER A 33 -50.30 -26.45 -13.42
C SER A 33 -50.13 -25.23 -12.54
N ALA A 34 -51.22 -24.47 -12.38
CA ALA A 34 -51.24 -23.29 -11.52
C ALA A 34 -51.22 -23.70 -10.04
N LEU A 35 -50.27 -23.18 -9.27
CA LEU A 35 -50.33 -23.13 -7.80
C LEU A 35 -49.81 -21.77 -7.30
N PRO A 36 -50.29 -21.30 -6.12
CA PRO A 36 -50.52 -19.88 -5.90
C PRO A 36 -49.34 -19.11 -5.31
N SER A 37 -49.47 -17.78 -5.36
CA SER A 37 -48.67 -16.82 -4.61
C SER A 37 -48.65 -17.18 -3.12
N ALA A 38 -47.48 -17.60 -2.62
CA ALA A 38 -47.22 -17.73 -1.19
C ALA A 38 -46.66 -16.41 -0.64
N TYR A 39 -47.48 -15.35 -0.70
CA TYR A 39 -47.33 -14.25 0.24
C TYR A 39 -47.61 -14.81 1.64
N ALA A 40 -46.63 -14.75 2.53
CA ALA A 40 -46.88 -15.08 3.92
C ALA A 40 -47.83 -14.01 4.49
N PRO A 41 -48.98 -14.38 5.08
CA PRO A 41 -49.75 -13.43 5.86
C PRO A 41 -48.92 -13.08 7.10
N GLU A 42 -48.86 -11.80 7.44
CA GLU A 42 -48.40 -11.40 8.76
C GLU A 42 -49.40 -11.98 9.77
N ALA A 43 -48.96 -12.98 10.52
CA ALA A 43 -49.74 -13.48 11.63
C ALA A 43 -49.73 -12.39 12.70
N GLU A 44 -50.88 -11.73 12.88
CA GLU A 44 -51.14 -10.96 14.09
C GLU A 44 -50.91 -11.90 15.28
N ALA A 45 -49.80 -11.69 15.98
CA ALA A 45 -49.48 -12.44 17.18
C ALA A 45 -50.46 -11.95 18.26
N ASP A 46 -51.38 -12.84 18.64
CA ASP A 46 -52.42 -12.60 19.63
C ASP A 46 -51.76 -12.29 20.99
N ILE A 47 -51.58 -11.00 21.29
CA ILE A 47 -50.67 -10.51 22.35
C ILE A 47 -51.10 -11.02 23.73
N ASP A 48 -52.40 -11.27 23.91
CA ASP A 48 -52.99 -11.77 25.15
C ASP A 48 -52.53 -13.20 25.50
N ASP A 49 -52.26 -14.06 24.51
CA ASP A 49 -51.83 -15.46 24.72
C ASP A 49 -50.31 -15.59 25.00
N GLU A 50 -49.51 -14.56 24.70
CA GLU A 50 -48.14 -14.45 25.24
C GLU A 50 -48.14 -13.92 26.68
N MET A 51 -49.01 -12.96 26.99
CA MET A 51 -49.10 -12.36 28.32
C MET A 51 -49.49 -13.38 29.40
N ALA A 52 -50.40 -14.30 29.08
CA ALA A 52 -50.79 -15.41 29.95
C ALA A 52 -49.69 -16.44 30.24
N ARG A 53 -48.58 -16.45 29.47
CA ARG A 53 -47.45 -17.37 29.64
C ARG A 53 -46.29 -16.79 30.46
N LEU A 54 -46.37 -15.51 30.85
CA LEU A 54 -45.40 -14.89 31.74
C LEU A 54 -45.65 -15.37 33.19
N PRO A 55 -44.70 -16.07 33.84
CA PRO A 55 -44.86 -16.44 35.25
C PRO A 55 -44.91 -15.16 36.09
N ILE A 56 -45.82 -15.10 37.07
CA ILE A 56 -46.05 -13.95 37.96
C ILE A 56 -44.73 -13.43 38.59
N ASN A 57 -43.78 -14.34 38.80
CA ASN A 57 -42.40 -14.14 39.24
C ASN A 57 -41.58 -13.15 38.38
N ALA A 58 -42.02 -12.85 37.16
CA ALA A 58 -41.36 -11.93 36.22
C ALA A 58 -41.88 -10.49 36.29
N LEU A 59 -42.96 -10.24 37.04
CA LEU A 59 -43.61 -8.93 37.19
C LEU A 59 -43.16 -8.16 38.44
N THR A 60 -42.24 -8.71 39.24
CA THR A 60 -41.72 -8.06 40.45
C THR A 60 -40.54 -7.14 40.13
N LEU A 61 -40.74 -5.83 40.20
CA LEU A 61 -39.63 -4.89 40.29
C LEU A 61 -38.87 -5.07 41.62
N ASP A 62 -37.55 -4.89 41.56
CA ASP A 62 -36.66 -4.50 42.66
C ASP A 62 -36.52 -5.43 43.88
N VAL A 63 -36.49 -6.75 43.67
CA VAL A 63 -35.84 -7.68 44.62
C VAL A 63 -34.67 -8.40 43.93
N PRO A 64 -33.42 -8.24 44.40
CA PRO A 64 -32.29 -8.98 43.85
C PRO A 64 -32.37 -10.45 44.26
N ILE A 65 -32.99 -11.27 43.41
CA ILE A 65 -33.02 -12.74 43.56
C ILE A 65 -31.58 -13.25 43.40
N ALA A 66 -30.88 -13.41 44.52
CA ALA A 66 -29.45 -13.77 44.58
C ALA A 66 -29.12 -15.11 43.89
N ASN A 67 -30.13 -15.92 43.57
CA ASN A 67 -30.03 -17.22 42.92
C ASN A 67 -30.71 -17.28 41.54
N ALA A 68 -31.04 -16.14 40.92
CA ALA A 68 -31.60 -16.12 39.57
C ALA A 68 -30.61 -16.77 38.57
N PRO A 69 -31.03 -17.74 37.74
CA PRO A 69 -30.16 -18.37 36.76
C PRO A 69 -29.63 -17.32 35.77
N LYS A 70 -28.31 -17.08 35.77
CA LYS A 70 -27.67 -16.17 34.81
C LYS A 70 -28.08 -16.58 33.38
N PRO A 71 -28.56 -15.66 32.53
CA PRO A 71 -29.06 -16.00 31.20
C PRO A 71 -27.97 -16.71 30.41
N LYS A 72 -28.27 -17.93 29.96
CA LYS A 72 -27.33 -18.75 29.18
C LYS A 72 -26.99 -18.00 27.90
N ARG A 73 -25.74 -17.52 27.76
CA ARG A 73 -25.28 -16.83 26.54
C ARG A 73 -25.51 -17.75 25.34
N THR A 74 -26.49 -17.41 24.52
CA THR A 74 -26.77 -18.11 23.27
C THR A 74 -25.56 -17.95 22.35
N LYS A 75 -25.01 -19.08 21.88
CA LYS A 75 -23.90 -19.05 20.91
C LYS A 75 -24.46 -18.48 19.60
N GLN A 76 -24.11 -17.24 19.27
CA GLN A 76 -24.50 -16.66 17.99
C GLN A 76 -23.93 -17.50 16.84
N LYS A 77 -24.74 -17.74 15.81
CA LYS A 77 -24.31 -18.47 14.61
C LYS A 77 -23.24 -17.62 13.89
N PRO A 78 -22.15 -18.22 13.40
CA PRO A 78 -21.12 -17.48 12.68
C PRO A 78 -21.69 -16.90 11.38
N PHE A 79 -21.30 -15.66 11.07
CA PHE A 79 -21.65 -15.02 9.81
C PHE A 79 -21.02 -15.75 8.62
N ARG A 80 -21.81 -16.08 7.60
CA ARG A 80 -21.36 -16.80 6.39
C ARG A 80 -20.66 -15.85 5.42
N PHE A 81 -19.45 -15.41 5.78
CA PHE A 81 -18.70 -14.40 5.02
C PHE A 81 -18.51 -14.72 3.52
N LEU A 82 -18.37 -15.99 3.14
CA LEU A 82 -18.20 -16.40 1.73
C LEU A 82 -19.52 -16.44 0.93
N ASP A 83 -20.67 -16.26 1.57
CA ASP A 83 -21.95 -16.10 0.88
C ASP A 83 -22.17 -14.66 0.38
N LEU A 84 -21.39 -13.68 0.89
CA LEU A 84 -21.42 -12.31 0.38
C LEU A 84 -20.95 -12.27 -1.09
N PRO A 85 -21.53 -11.39 -1.93
CA PRO A 85 -20.97 -11.03 -3.23
C PRO A 85 -19.49 -10.60 -3.15
N TYR A 86 -18.72 -10.80 -4.22
CA TYR A 86 -17.27 -10.60 -4.19
C TYR A 86 -16.88 -9.13 -3.94
N GLU A 87 -17.71 -8.21 -4.42
CA GLU A 87 -17.62 -6.76 -4.28
C GLU A 87 -17.62 -6.39 -2.79
N LEU A 88 -18.60 -6.89 -2.03
CA LEU A 88 -18.70 -6.65 -0.59
C LEU A 88 -17.56 -7.31 0.19
N ARG A 89 -17.01 -8.43 -0.29
CA ARG A 89 -15.81 -9.04 0.31
C ARG A 89 -14.58 -8.14 0.10
N LEU A 90 -14.42 -7.53 -1.07
CA LEU A 90 -13.33 -6.59 -1.37
C LEU A 90 -13.40 -5.34 -0.46
N GLU A 91 -14.59 -4.76 -0.27
CA GLU A 91 -14.77 -3.64 0.68
C GLU A 91 -14.37 -4.01 2.11
N VAL A 92 -14.80 -5.18 2.61
CA VAL A 92 -14.39 -5.67 3.93
C VAL A 92 -12.88 -5.88 4.04
N TYR A 93 -12.21 -6.34 2.96
CA TYR A 93 -10.75 -6.41 2.94
C TYR A 93 -10.09 -5.01 2.92
N GLY A 94 -10.69 -4.03 2.25
CA GLY A 94 -10.27 -2.63 2.28
C GLY A 94 -10.23 -2.08 3.70
N TYR A 95 -11.35 -2.19 4.44
CA TYR A 95 -11.42 -1.81 5.85
C TYR A 95 -10.44 -2.58 6.74
N HIS A 96 -10.23 -3.88 6.47
CA HIS A 96 -9.24 -4.67 7.20
C HIS A 96 -7.80 -4.17 7.00
N PHE A 97 -7.47 -3.61 5.83
CA PHE A 97 -6.10 -3.14 5.50
C PHE A 97 -5.86 -1.63 5.69
N ILE A 98 -6.87 -0.81 5.99
CA ILE A 98 -6.78 0.67 6.03
C ILE A 98 -5.58 1.25 6.82
N ASN A 99 -5.15 0.59 7.90
CA ASN A 99 -4.02 1.02 8.75
C ASN A 99 -2.72 0.21 8.53
N THR A 100 -2.51 -0.31 7.32
CA THR A 100 -1.26 -1.00 6.92
C THR A 100 -0.10 -0.03 6.73
N GLY A 101 -0.38 1.24 6.42
CA GLY A 101 0.60 2.25 6.01
C GLY A 101 0.76 2.27 4.49
N GLU A 102 1.18 3.39 3.94
CA GLU A 102 1.13 3.67 2.49
C GLU A 102 2.07 2.79 1.66
N ILE A 103 3.33 2.65 2.09
CA ILE A 103 4.39 1.96 1.33
C ILE A 103 4.87 0.70 2.05
N LEU A 104 4.96 -0.41 1.32
CA LEU A 104 5.51 -1.67 1.81
C LEU A 104 7.05 -1.67 1.75
N ASP A 105 7.71 -1.78 2.89
CA ASP A 105 9.18 -1.86 3.02
C ASP A 105 9.60 -2.87 4.12
N LEU A 106 10.90 -2.99 4.40
CA LEU A 106 11.47 -3.70 5.54
C LEU A 106 11.55 -2.82 6.80
N ASP A 107 10.54 -1.98 7.02
CA ASP A 107 10.40 -1.17 8.23
C ASP A 107 10.20 -2.05 9.48
N PRO A 108 10.87 -1.78 10.62
CA PRO A 108 10.78 -2.61 11.82
C PRO A 108 9.37 -2.68 12.42
N ASP A 109 8.55 -1.63 12.28
CA ASP A 109 7.18 -1.62 12.82
C ASP A 109 6.17 -2.35 11.93
N ASN A 110 6.55 -2.78 10.72
CA ASN A 110 5.70 -3.61 9.87
C ASN A 110 5.33 -4.97 10.53
N TYR A 111 6.14 -5.46 11.48
CA TYR A 111 5.77 -6.64 12.28
C TYR A 111 4.58 -6.39 13.21
N LYS A 112 4.38 -5.15 13.68
CA LYS A 112 3.21 -4.77 14.49
C LYS A 112 2.03 -4.42 13.59
N ARG A 113 2.24 -3.57 12.57
CA ARG A 113 1.18 -3.03 11.70
C ARG A 113 0.61 -4.03 10.69
N ILE A 114 1.48 -4.83 10.06
CA ILE A 114 1.13 -5.60 8.85
C ILE A 114 1.01 -7.10 9.13
N HIS A 115 1.95 -7.69 9.87
CA HIS A 115 2.02 -9.16 10.05
C HIS A 115 0.73 -9.77 10.60
N GLN A 116 0.09 -9.14 11.59
CA GLN A 116 -1.19 -9.62 12.14
C GLN A 116 -2.32 -9.55 11.11
N LYS A 117 -2.38 -8.46 10.31
CA LYS A 117 -3.39 -8.31 9.24
C LYS A 117 -3.23 -9.37 8.14
N LEU A 118 -1.99 -9.75 7.80
CA LEU A 118 -1.73 -10.81 6.81
C LEU A 118 -2.13 -12.22 7.27
N ALA A 119 -2.51 -12.44 8.53
CA ALA A 119 -2.97 -13.74 9.01
C ALA A 119 -4.22 -14.23 8.27
N ILE A 120 -5.09 -13.33 7.78
CA ILE A 120 -6.31 -13.71 7.03
C ILE A 120 -5.98 -14.49 5.75
N LEU A 121 -4.80 -14.28 5.16
CA LEU A 121 -4.36 -14.97 3.95
C LEU A 121 -4.15 -16.49 4.18
N ARG A 122 -4.13 -16.95 5.44
CA ARG A 122 -3.97 -18.37 5.80
C ARG A 122 -5.29 -19.11 6.00
N THR A 123 -6.44 -18.43 5.86
CA THR A 123 -7.77 -19.00 6.16
C THR A 123 -8.24 -20.00 5.11
N CYS A 124 -8.41 -19.58 3.85
CA CYS A 124 -8.78 -20.45 2.74
C CYS A 124 -8.22 -19.94 1.39
N ARG A 125 -8.33 -20.75 0.33
CA ARG A 125 -7.80 -20.40 -1.01
C ARG A 125 -8.51 -19.21 -1.65
N THR A 126 -9.81 -19.03 -1.41
CA THR A 126 -10.60 -17.90 -1.93
C THR A 126 -10.16 -16.60 -1.29
N ILE A 127 -10.16 -16.55 0.06
CA ILE A 127 -9.70 -15.39 0.83
C ILE A 127 -8.23 -15.06 0.50
N TYR A 128 -7.36 -16.07 0.34
CA TYR A 128 -5.98 -15.83 -0.10
C TYR A 128 -5.93 -15.11 -1.46
N ARG A 129 -6.70 -15.56 -2.45
CA ARG A 129 -6.67 -14.95 -3.80
C ARG A 129 -7.20 -13.52 -3.78
N GLU A 130 -8.37 -13.31 -3.19
CA GLU A 130 -9.04 -12.00 -3.17
C GLU A 130 -8.27 -10.98 -2.32
N ALA A 131 -8.01 -11.30 -1.05
CA ALA A 131 -7.34 -10.37 -0.14
C ALA A 131 -5.86 -10.18 -0.46
N SER A 132 -5.14 -11.20 -0.97
CA SER A 132 -3.74 -11.01 -1.37
C SER A 132 -3.63 -10.19 -2.65
N TYR A 133 -4.59 -10.31 -3.59
CA TYR A 133 -4.61 -9.45 -4.77
C TYR A 133 -4.79 -7.99 -4.34
N LEU A 134 -5.89 -7.68 -3.64
CA LEU A 134 -6.19 -6.33 -3.15
C LEU A 134 -5.02 -5.72 -2.35
N PHE A 135 -4.44 -6.51 -1.44
CA PHE A 135 -3.34 -6.03 -0.60
C PHE A 135 -2.12 -5.56 -1.43
N TYR A 136 -1.66 -6.36 -2.40
CA TYR A 136 -0.50 -6.00 -3.21
C TYR A 136 -0.84 -5.09 -4.39
N SER A 137 -2.09 -5.06 -4.87
CA SER A 137 -2.50 -4.15 -5.95
C SER A 137 -2.72 -2.72 -5.49
N THR A 138 -3.02 -2.51 -4.19
CA THR A 138 -3.29 -1.18 -3.63
C THR A 138 -2.07 -0.53 -2.99
N HIS A 139 -1.17 -1.30 -2.35
CA HIS A 139 -0.02 -0.73 -1.65
C HIS A 139 1.25 -0.75 -2.52
N PRO A 140 1.88 0.40 -2.84
CA PRO A 140 3.18 0.43 -3.49
C PRO A 140 4.25 -0.30 -2.66
N ALA A 141 5.15 -1.01 -3.33
CA ALA A 141 6.31 -1.61 -2.69
C ALA A 141 7.59 -0.79 -2.95
N ARG A 142 8.37 -0.54 -1.89
CA ARG A 142 9.66 0.14 -2.02
C ARG A 142 10.71 -0.80 -2.63
N ILE A 143 11.42 -0.31 -3.65
CA ILE A 143 12.43 -1.10 -4.38
C ILE A 143 13.64 -1.41 -3.49
N PHE A 144 14.13 -0.41 -2.74
CA PHE A 144 15.26 -0.54 -1.82
C PHE A 144 14.95 0.03 -0.43
N PRO A 145 15.30 -0.64 0.67
CA PRO A 145 14.99 -0.17 2.01
C PRO A 145 15.75 1.11 2.35
N THR A 146 15.02 2.07 2.87
CA THR A 146 15.53 3.37 3.34
C THR A 146 15.65 3.43 4.86
N HIS A 147 14.84 2.66 5.59
CA HIS A 147 14.81 2.70 7.05
C HIS A 147 16.21 2.39 7.65
N PRO A 148 16.75 3.28 8.52
CA PRO A 148 18.11 3.12 9.06
C PRO A 148 18.22 1.90 9.99
N GLY A 149 19.33 1.17 9.91
CA GLY A 149 19.61 0.02 10.77
C GLY A 149 19.68 -1.31 10.01
N ARG A 150 19.08 -2.38 10.57
CA ARG A 150 19.35 -3.78 10.17
C ARG A 150 19.19 -4.05 8.67
N PHE A 151 18.17 -3.46 8.03
CA PHE A 151 17.86 -3.74 6.62
C PHE A 151 18.43 -2.73 5.64
N PHE A 152 18.94 -1.59 6.10
CA PHE A 152 19.49 -0.52 5.25
C PHE A 152 20.57 -1.02 4.26
N ASN A 153 21.47 -1.88 4.74
CA ASN A 153 22.53 -2.49 3.93
C ASN A 153 22.20 -3.90 3.42
N THR A 154 20.93 -4.31 3.41
CA THR A 154 20.57 -5.67 3.00
C THR A 154 20.74 -5.88 1.49
N LYS A 155 21.24 -7.06 1.10
CA LYS A 155 21.29 -7.50 -0.31
C LYS A 155 19.94 -8.05 -0.82
N LYS A 156 18.96 -8.24 0.08
CA LYS A 156 17.63 -8.79 -0.24
C LYS A 156 16.55 -7.84 0.31
N PRO A 157 16.17 -6.79 -0.44
CA PRO A 157 15.10 -5.85 -0.08
C PRO A 157 13.73 -6.55 -0.01
N LEU A 158 12.66 -5.86 0.39
CA LEU A 158 11.33 -6.48 0.49
C LEU A 158 10.91 -7.12 -0.85
N LEU A 159 11.06 -6.39 -1.94
CA LEU A 159 10.66 -6.84 -3.29
C LEU A 159 11.32 -8.17 -3.68
N ALA A 160 12.62 -8.35 -3.38
CA ALA A 160 13.36 -9.59 -3.61
C ALA A 160 12.87 -10.77 -2.74
N ARG A 161 12.20 -10.51 -1.60
CA ARG A 161 11.65 -11.51 -0.69
C ARG A 161 10.20 -11.90 -1.01
N LEU A 162 9.46 -11.06 -1.74
CA LEU A 162 8.13 -11.40 -2.23
C LEU A 162 8.20 -12.58 -3.21
N LYS A 163 7.15 -13.39 -3.25
CA LYS A 163 7.03 -14.47 -4.25
C LYS A 163 6.77 -13.85 -5.63
N PRO A 164 7.18 -14.50 -6.75
CA PRO A 164 6.91 -14.00 -8.10
C PRO A 164 5.43 -13.65 -8.33
N GLY A 165 4.51 -14.50 -7.86
CA GLY A 165 3.06 -14.22 -7.97
C GLY A 165 2.55 -13.04 -7.14
N GLN A 166 3.28 -12.60 -6.10
CA GLN A 166 2.97 -11.38 -5.34
C GLN A 166 3.58 -10.15 -6.03
N ARG A 167 4.76 -10.29 -6.64
CA ARG A 167 5.38 -9.25 -7.47
C ARG A 167 4.50 -8.93 -8.70
N GLY A 168 3.96 -9.96 -9.35
CA GLY A 168 3.06 -9.82 -10.50
C GLY A 168 1.73 -9.11 -10.20
N THR A 169 1.34 -8.98 -8.93
CA THR A 169 0.13 -8.22 -8.52
C THR A 169 0.40 -6.78 -8.10
N LEU A 170 1.66 -6.36 -7.99
CA LEU A 170 2.01 -4.96 -7.70
C LEU A 170 1.64 -4.07 -8.89
N THR A 171 0.99 -2.94 -8.63
CA THR A 171 0.58 -1.94 -9.65
C THR A 171 1.50 -0.71 -9.67
N SER A 172 2.16 -0.44 -8.54
CA SER A 172 3.06 0.69 -8.33
C SER A 172 4.26 0.29 -7.47
N LEU A 173 5.39 1.00 -7.67
CA LEU A 173 6.61 0.86 -6.86
C LEU A 173 7.12 2.24 -6.43
N GLU A 174 7.86 2.30 -5.33
CA GLU A 174 8.56 3.51 -4.88
C GLU A 174 10.09 3.35 -4.98
N LEU A 175 10.74 4.26 -5.68
CA LEU A 175 12.20 4.48 -5.64
C LEU A 175 12.49 5.71 -4.79
N ARG A 176 12.84 5.49 -3.53
CA ARG A 176 13.12 6.58 -2.59
C ARG A 176 14.61 6.90 -2.54
N LEU A 177 14.96 8.17 -2.73
CA LEU A 177 16.31 8.71 -2.81
C LEU A 177 16.56 9.68 -1.65
N GLY A 178 17.76 9.68 -1.10
CA GLY A 178 18.16 10.48 0.05
C GLY A 178 19.10 9.70 0.99
N PRO A 179 18.65 8.62 1.63
CA PRO A 179 19.44 7.95 2.67
C PRO A 179 20.80 7.43 2.18
N GLY A 180 21.85 7.78 2.91
CA GLY A 180 23.21 7.37 2.58
C GLY A 180 23.80 8.04 1.35
N TRP A 181 23.33 9.23 0.95
CA TRP A 181 23.80 9.97 -0.23
C TRP A 181 25.34 10.10 -0.38
N SER A 182 26.07 10.25 0.74
CA SER A 182 27.55 10.29 0.74
C SER A 182 28.21 8.91 0.52
N LYS A 183 27.50 7.82 0.84
CA LYS A 183 27.96 6.42 0.70
C LYS A 183 26.74 5.49 0.51
N PRO A 184 26.17 5.41 -0.70
CA PRO A 184 24.93 4.66 -0.95
C PRO A 184 25.05 3.19 -0.53
N PRO A 185 23.97 2.57 -0.01
CA PRO A 185 24.05 1.21 0.51
C PRO A 185 24.47 0.21 -0.56
N ARG A 186 25.33 -0.74 -0.20
CA ARG A 186 25.84 -1.78 -1.13
C ARG A 186 24.75 -2.70 -1.71
N GLY A 187 23.54 -2.65 -1.14
CA GLY A 187 22.36 -3.37 -1.63
C GLY A 187 21.57 -2.63 -2.72
N TRP A 188 21.80 -1.33 -2.92
CA TRP A 188 21.12 -0.50 -3.92
C TRP A 188 21.74 -0.70 -5.30
N VAL A 189 21.57 -1.90 -5.83
CA VAL A 189 22.05 -2.32 -7.14
C VAL A 189 20.95 -3.16 -7.77
N VAL A 190 20.49 -2.75 -8.96
CA VAL A 190 19.56 -3.55 -9.76
C VAL A 190 20.26 -4.84 -10.18
N LYS A 191 19.62 -5.97 -9.87
CA LYS A 191 20.07 -7.33 -10.17
C LYS A 191 18.86 -8.20 -10.51
N PRO A 192 19.03 -9.30 -11.26
CA PRO A 192 17.93 -10.25 -11.51
C PRO A 192 17.27 -10.77 -10.22
N GLU A 193 18.04 -10.93 -9.13
CA GLU A 193 17.54 -11.31 -7.80
C GLU A 193 16.52 -10.34 -7.19
N LEU A 194 16.47 -9.09 -7.67
CA LEU A 194 15.51 -8.07 -7.22
C LEU A 194 14.08 -8.40 -7.66
N GLY A 195 13.94 -9.15 -8.77
CA GLY A 195 12.66 -9.60 -9.29
C GLY A 195 11.84 -8.53 -10.00
N LEU A 196 12.45 -7.42 -10.45
CA LEU A 196 11.76 -6.35 -11.21
C LEU A 196 11.00 -6.91 -12.44
N LYS A 197 11.60 -7.91 -13.11
CA LYS A 197 10.98 -8.60 -14.25
C LYS A 197 9.68 -9.36 -13.92
N ASP A 198 9.44 -9.71 -12.66
CA ASP A 198 8.17 -10.33 -12.23
C ASP A 198 7.07 -9.28 -11.99
N CYS A 199 7.41 -7.98 -11.92
CA CYS A 199 6.49 -6.89 -11.59
C CYS A 199 5.68 -6.42 -12.81
N VAL A 200 5.10 -7.37 -13.54
CA VAL A 200 4.46 -7.17 -14.86
C VAL A 200 3.24 -6.26 -14.86
N SER A 201 2.55 -6.12 -13.73
CA SER A 201 1.38 -5.24 -13.58
C SER A 201 1.73 -3.81 -13.17
N VAL A 202 3.02 -3.52 -12.87
CA VAL A 202 3.43 -2.19 -12.45
C VAL A 202 3.39 -1.22 -13.62
N LYS A 203 2.64 -0.12 -13.48
CA LYS A 203 2.54 0.96 -14.48
C LYS A 203 3.12 2.28 -14.02
N LYS A 204 3.16 2.49 -12.70
CA LYS A 204 3.64 3.71 -12.05
C LYS A 204 4.88 3.40 -11.19
N ILE A 205 5.92 4.22 -11.32
CA ILE A 205 6.99 4.30 -10.31
C ILE A 205 6.99 5.71 -9.72
N THR A 206 6.83 5.81 -8.41
CA THR A 206 7.02 7.08 -7.69
C THR A 206 8.50 7.19 -7.30
N VAL A 207 9.16 8.26 -7.73
CA VAL A 207 10.53 8.62 -7.34
C VAL A 207 10.44 9.69 -6.27
N PHE A 208 10.67 9.29 -5.02
CA PHE A 208 10.57 10.18 -3.84
C PHE A 208 11.95 10.68 -3.44
N VAL A 209 12.18 12.00 -3.40
CA VAL A 209 13.49 12.60 -3.07
C VAL A 209 13.45 13.28 -1.70
N GLU A 210 14.13 12.72 -0.71
CA GLU A 210 14.27 13.33 0.63
C GLU A 210 15.28 14.48 0.65
N CYS A 211 16.31 14.42 -0.18
CA CYS A 211 17.45 15.34 -0.13
C CYS A 211 18.15 15.45 -1.49
N ASP A 212 18.38 16.68 -1.97
CA ASP A 212 19.32 16.96 -3.05
C ASP A 212 20.67 17.43 -2.46
N PRO A 213 21.69 16.54 -2.38
CA PRO A 213 23.00 16.93 -1.91
C PRO A 213 23.70 17.92 -2.86
N GLY A 214 23.20 18.14 -4.07
CA GLY A 214 23.70 19.14 -5.01
C GLY A 214 23.55 20.60 -4.53
N ASN A 215 22.71 20.86 -3.52
CA ASN A 215 22.52 22.18 -2.90
C ASN A 215 23.77 22.62 -2.08
N ASP A 216 24.17 23.88 -2.16
CA ASP A 216 25.41 24.44 -1.58
C ASP A 216 25.55 24.22 -0.06
N ILE A 217 24.43 24.07 0.64
CA ILE A 217 24.39 23.73 2.09
C ILE A 217 25.18 22.44 2.39
N PHE A 218 25.28 21.51 1.45
CA PHE A 218 26.02 20.24 1.60
C PHE A 218 27.47 20.29 1.10
N LYS A 219 27.98 21.46 0.68
CA LYS A 219 29.35 21.65 0.21
C LYS A 219 30.34 21.30 1.35
N GLY A 220 31.25 20.36 1.09
CA GLY A 220 32.16 19.79 2.09
C GLY A 220 31.67 18.50 2.76
N PHE A 221 30.36 18.23 2.80
CA PHE A 221 29.80 16.94 3.24
C PHE A 221 29.61 15.95 2.07
N ARG A 222 29.56 16.45 0.83
CA ARG A 222 29.58 15.66 -0.41
C ARG A 222 30.89 14.87 -0.54
N ARG A 223 30.77 13.61 -0.98
CA ARG A 223 31.91 12.74 -1.30
C ARG A 223 32.67 13.23 -2.54
N ALA A 224 31.94 13.67 -3.56
CA ALA A 224 32.39 14.33 -4.76
C ALA A 224 31.19 15.05 -5.39
N GLU A 225 31.46 16.04 -6.24
CA GLU A 225 30.43 16.75 -7.00
C GLU A 225 29.80 15.82 -8.07
N GLY A 226 28.48 15.90 -8.26
CA GLY A 226 27.75 15.06 -9.21
C GLY A 226 27.65 13.56 -8.86
N PHE A 227 28.26 13.11 -7.76
CA PHE A 227 28.35 11.68 -7.40
C PHE A 227 26.97 11.06 -7.11
N TYR A 228 26.12 11.74 -6.35
CA TYR A 228 24.82 11.17 -5.96
C TYR A 228 23.76 11.34 -7.04
N GLU A 229 23.90 12.41 -7.81
CA GLU A 229 23.12 12.78 -8.99
C GLU A 229 23.33 11.72 -10.08
N GLY A 230 24.59 11.42 -10.43
CA GLY A 230 24.94 10.36 -11.37
C GLY A 230 24.60 8.94 -10.88
N PHE A 231 24.75 8.68 -9.58
CA PHE A 231 24.29 7.42 -8.97
C PHE A 231 22.78 7.24 -9.12
N SER A 232 21.99 8.26 -8.77
CA SER A 232 20.53 8.24 -8.82
C SER A 232 20.01 8.14 -10.25
N LYS A 233 20.60 8.89 -11.19
CA LYS A 233 20.32 8.80 -12.64
C LYS A 233 20.51 7.35 -13.12
N SER A 234 21.69 6.79 -12.87
CA SER A 234 22.03 5.43 -13.28
C SER A 234 21.23 4.33 -12.55
N LEU A 235 20.71 4.61 -11.35
CA LEU A 235 19.84 3.69 -10.62
C LEU A 235 18.44 3.65 -11.24
N LEU A 236 17.86 4.82 -11.56
CA LEU A 236 16.57 4.92 -12.24
C LEU A 236 16.61 4.29 -13.64
N GLU A 237 17.64 4.61 -14.43
CA GLU A 237 17.87 3.98 -15.75
C GLU A 237 17.81 2.45 -15.68
N LYS A 238 18.59 1.85 -14.77
CA LYS A 238 18.64 0.38 -14.60
C LYS A 238 17.33 -0.24 -14.11
N VAL A 239 16.53 0.49 -13.31
CA VAL A 239 15.20 0.03 -12.90
C VAL A 239 14.26 -0.01 -14.11
N LEU A 240 14.30 1.02 -14.95
CA LEU A 240 13.48 1.12 -16.16
C LEU A 240 13.91 0.13 -17.25
N ASP A 241 15.20 -0.19 -17.35
CA ASP A 241 15.73 -1.22 -18.28
C ASP A 241 15.20 -2.63 -17.96
N GLU A 242 14.99 -2.94 -16.68
CA GLU A 242 14.38 -4.21 -16.25
C GLU A 242 12.84 -4.19 -16.31
N MET A 243 12.21 -3.03 -16.54
CA MET A 243 10.75 -2.81 -16.52
C MET A 243 10.25 -1.94 -17.71
N PRO A 244 10.48 -2.36 -18.97
CA PRO A 244 10.17 -1.55 -20.15
C PRO A 244 8.68 -1.29 -20.42
N TRP A 245 7.77 -1.82 -19.59
CA TRP A 245 6.31 -1.65 -19.69
C TRP A 245 5.75 -0.57 -18.74
N VAL A 246 6.61 0.06 -17.93
CA VAL A 246 6.28 1.23 -17.11
C VAL A 246 6.24 2.45 -18.01
N ASP A 247 5.11 3.15 -18.06
CA ASP A 247 4.92 4.33 -18.92
C ASP A 247 4.70 5.63 -18.14
N TYR A 248 4.60 5.57 -16.80
CA TYR A 248 4.33 6.71 -15.93
C TYR A 248 5.30 6.78 -14.73
N ILE A 249 5.95 7.94 -14.57
CA ILE A 249 6.83 8.27 -13.44
C ILE A 249 6.26 9.44 -12.66
N GLU A 250 6.11 9.28 -11.36
CA GLU A 250 5.65 10.34 -10.47
C GLU A 250 6.83 10.85 -9.65
N PHE A 251 7.05 12.17 -9.64
CA PHE A 251 8.11 12.78 -8.84
C PHE A 251 7.51 13.44 -7.61
N ASP A 252 8.01 13.05 -6.44
CA ASP A 252 7.67 13.68 -5.17
C ASP A 252 8.93 13.90 -4.33
N ALA A 253 8.85 14.75 -3.30
CA ALA A 253 10.02 15.11 -2.51
C ALA A 253 9.66 15.72 -1.15
N TRP A 254 10.68 15.88 -0.30
CA TRP A 254 10.57 16.79 0.85
C TRP A 254 10.70 18.27 0.43
N PRO A 255 10.12 19.21 1.20
CA PRO A 255 10.13 20.65 0.88
C PRO A 255 11.52 21.26 0.65
N SER A 256 12.59 20.67 1.21
CA SER A 256 13.99 21.10 1.05
C SER A 256 14.56 20.87 -0.36
N VAL A 257 13.87 20.09 -1.21
CA VAL A 257 14.30 19.79 -2.57
C VAL A 257 13.71 20.82 -3.55
N LYS A 258 14.56 21.40 -4.40
CA LYS A 258 14.16 22.30 -5.49
C LYS A 258 13.93 21.51 -6.79
N LYS A 259 12.94 21.88 -7.60
CA LYS A 259 12.68 21.30 -8.93
C LYS A 259 13.84 21.59 -9.89
N SER A 260 14.47 22.75 -9.72
CA SER A 260 15.70 23.19 -10.42
C SER A 260 16.99 22.50 -9.93
N GLY A 261 16.91 21.69 -8.88
CA GLY A 261 18.04 20.96 -8.29
C GLY A 261 18.82 20.09 -9.29
N ALA A 262 20.10 19.86 -9.02
CA ALA A 262 20.96 19.08 -9.92
C ALA A 262 20.49 17.62 -10.00
N LEU A 263 20.08 17.04 -8.87
CA LEU A 263 19.50 15.70 -8.80
C LEU A 263 18.19 15.62 -9.58
N MET A 264 17.27 16.57 -9.37
CA MET A 264 15.97 16.59 -10.05
C MET A 264 16.10 16.75 -11.56
N ARG A 265 16.96 17.66 -12.04
CA ARG A 265 17.22 17.82 -13.48
C ARG A 265 17.74 16.54 -14.11
N GLY A 266 18.68 15.84 -13.48
CA GLY A 266 19.21 14.57 -13.97
C GLY A 266 18.16 13.44 -14.03
N LEU A 267 17.22 13.39 -13.09
CA LEU A 267 16.11 12.43 -13.09
C LEU A 267 15.05 12.75 -14.15
N LEU A 268 14.71 14.03 -14.32
CA LEU A 268 13.79 14.50 -15.35
C LEU A 268 14.33 14.25 -16.77
N GLU A 269 15.65 14.36 -16.96
CA GLU A 269 16.34 14.02 -18.22
C GLU A 269 16.19 12.53 -18.60
N VAL A 270 16.24 11.61 -17.63
CA VAL A 270 16.01 10.17 -17.86
C VAL A 270 14.58 9.90 -18.31
N VAL A 271 13.61 10.59 -17.71
CA VAL A 271 12.19 10.44 -18.06
C VAL A 271 11.91 11.01 -19.44
N ALA A 272 12.46 12.19 -19.76
CA ALA A 272 12.33 12.83 -21.06
C ALA A 272 13.02 12.03 -22.19
N SER A 273 14.24 11.55 -21.98
CA SER A 273 14.98 10.77 -22.99
C SER A 273 14.34 9.41 -23.31
N ARG A 274 13.54 8.86 -22.38
CA ARG A 274 12.77 7.62 -22.57
C ARG A 274 11.33 7.86 -23.05
N GLY A 275 10.90 9.12 -23.22
CA GLY A 275 9.53 9.46 -23.64
C GLY A 275 8.44 9.04 -22.65
N LEU A 276 8.78 8.89 -21.37
CA LEU A 276 7.85 8.46 -20.32
C LEU A 276 6.94 9.61 -19.90
N LYS A 277 5.68 9.29 -19.55
CA LYS A 277 4.78 10.26 -18.93
C LYS A 277 5.31 10.61 -17.55
N ARG A 278 5.18 11.87 -17.16
CA ARG A 278 5.52 12.34 -15.82
C ARG A 278 4.29 12.88 -15.09
N GLY A 279 4.33 12.82 -13.77
CA GLY A 279 3.43 13.57 -12.89
C GLY A 279 4.15 13.99 -11.61
N TRP A 280 3.43 14.72 -10.76
CA TRP A 280 3.94 15.28 -9.52
C TRP A 280 3.14 14.72 -8.33
N GLY A 281 3.85 14.32 -7.27
CA GLY A 281 3.24 13.84 -6.04
C GLY A 281 2.73 14.97 -5.15
N SER A 282 1.92 14.62 -4.16
CA SER A 282 1.22 15.57 -3.31
C SER A 282 2.07 16.16 -2.18
N GLU A 283 3.11 15.46 -1.71
CA GLU A 283 3.88 15.90 -0.53
C GLU A 283 4.66 17.18 -0.82
N ARG A 284 5.31 17.27 -1.99
CA ARG A 284 6.07 18.45 -2.39
C ARG A 284 5.22 19.58 -2.97
N GLY A 285 4.00 19.28 -3.43
CA GLY A 285 3.13 20.23 -4.11
C GLY A 285 3.68 20.77 -5.44
N TRP A 286 4.57 20.05 -6.11
CA TRP A 286 5.07 20.47 -7.42
C TRP A 286 3.95 20.45 -8.48
N THR A 287 4.03 21.37 -9.42
CA THR A 287 3.19 21.41 -10.62
C THR A 287 4.08 21.59 -11.85
N ASP A 288 3.52 21.55 -13.05
CA ASP A 288 4.30 21.83 -14.26
C ASP A 288 4.72 23.30 -14.41
N ALA A 289 4.12 24.23 -13.64
CA ALA A 289 4.54 25.63 -13.57
C ALA A 289 5.99 25.80 -13.11
N GLU A 290 6.59 26.95 -13.43
CA GLU A 290 7.92 27.31 -12.96
C GLU A 290 7.89 27.61 -11.45
N GLU A 291 8.92 27.19 -10.72
CA GLU A 291 9.06 27.58 -9.31
C GLU A 291 9.43 29.06 -9.28
N VAL A 292 8.49 29.92 -8.85
CA VAL A 292 8.83 31.28 -8.42
C VAL A 292 9.68 31.13 -7.16
N GLU A 293 10.98 31.39 -7.25
CA GLU A 293 11.82 31.47 -6.06
C GLU A 293 11.38 32.70 -5.27
N GLU A 294 10.61 32.48 -4.19
CA GLU A 294 10.41 33.54 -3.20
C GLU A 294 11.80 33.95 -2.68
N PRO A 295 12.16 35.24 -2.76
CA PRO A 295 13.46 35.68 -2.28
C PRO A 295 13.52 35.38 -0.78
N HIS A 296 14.53 34.59 -0.38
CA HIS A 296 14.82 34.34 1.02
C HIS A 296 15.00 35.69 1.71
N LYS A 297 13.95 36.18 2.40
CA LYS A 297 14.09 37.28 3.35
C LYS A 297 15.12 36.80 4.37
N PRO A 298 16.30 37.46 4.49
CA PRO A 298 17.22 37.10 5.55
C PRO A 298 16.47 37.26 6.87
N LEU A 299 16.60 36.28 7.76
CA LEU A 299 16.17 36.47 9.15
C LEU A 299 16.94 37.68 9.67
N ASP A 300 16.24 38.77 9.94
CA ASP A 300 16.89 39.99 10.40
C ASP A 300 17.41 39.75 11.81
N LEU A 301 18.70 39.46 11.92
CA LEU A 301 19.40 39.23 13.17
C LEU A 301 19.48 40.51 14.03
N ASN A 302 19.08 41.67 13.49
CA ASN A 302 18.91 42.92 14.22
C ASN A 302 17.45 43.19 14.62
N ALA A 303 16.51 42.31 14.28
CA ALA A 303 15.14 42.40 14.79
C ALA A 303 15.22 42.40 16.34
N PRO A 304 14.56 43.36 17.02
CA PRO A 304 14.69 43.51 18.46
C PRO A 304 14.22 42.23 19.15
N ILE A 305 15.09 41.64 19.96
CA ILE A 305 14.77 40.44 20.73
C ILE A 305 13.63 40.80 21.68
N LEU A 306 12.42 40.36 21.33
CA LEU A 306 11.22 40.55 22.15
C LEU A 306 11.49 39.95 23.53
N THR A 307 11.51 40.79 24.54
CA THR A 307 11.63 40.37 25.94
C THR A 307 10.45 39.49 26.32
N THR A 308 10.62 38.62 27.31
CA THR A 308 9.57 37.69 27.77
C THR A 308 8.25 38.39 28.11
N ALA A 309 8.30 39.64 28.58
CA ALA A 309 7.12 40.47 28.81
C ALA A 309 6.38 40.86 27.51
N GLN A 310 7.12 41.23 26.46
CA GLN A 310 6.54 41.60 25.16
C GLN A 310 5.94 40.39 24.42
N LEU A 311 6.58 39.22 24.51
CA LEU A 311 6.02 37.96 24.00
C LEU A 311 4.70 37.60 24.69
N HIS A 312 4.60 37.81 26.01
CA HIS A 312 3.38 37.55 26.78
C HIS A 312 2.23 38.50 26.39
N ILE A 313 2.53 39.76 26.07
CA ILE A 313 1.52 40.73 25.60
C ILE A 313 1.00 40.36 24.21
N LEU A 314 1.90 39.98 23.27
CA LEU A 314 1.53 39.53 21.93
C LEU A 314 0.64 38.27 21.96
N LEU A 315 0.99 37.27 22.77
CA LEU A 315 0.21 36.05 22.94
C LEU A 315 -1.19 36.27 23.54
N LEU A 316 -1.36 37.30 24.39
CA LEU A 316 -2.64 37.61 25.02
C LEU A 316 -3.57 38.48 24.15
N HIS A 317 -3.03 39.27 23.21
CA HIS A 317 -3.83 40.26 22.45
C HIS A 317 -3.92 39.97 20.94
N GLY A 318 -3.25 38.94 20.41
CA GLY A 318 -3.47 38.45 19.05
C GLY A 318 -3.13 39.44 17.92
N ALA A 319 -2.22 40.38 18.16
CA ALA A 319 -1.79 41.34 17.16
C ALA A 319 -0.76 40.73 16.18
N SER A 320 -0.91 41.02 14.88
CA SER A 320 0.05 40.64 13.85
C SER A 320 1.33 41.51 13.92
N ILE A 321 2.47 40.94 13.53
CA ILE A 321 3.81 41.51 13.72
C ILE A 321 4.08 42.76 12.84
N GLU A 322 3.25 43.05 11.84
CA GLU A 322 3.47 44.15 10.88
C GLU A 322 3.27 45.57 11.45
N ALA A 323 2.83 45.73 12.70
CA ALA A 323 2.38 47.02 13.25
C ALA A 323 3.45 47.85 13.99
N VAL A 324 4.73 47.44 14.01
CA VAL A 324 5.82 48.21 14.66
C VAL A 324 7.07 48.23 13.77
N ALA A 325 7.13 49.24 12.90
CA ALA A 325 8.30 49.68 12.15
C ALA A 325 8.36 51.21 12.18
#